data_AF-A0A419H6L5-F1
#
_entry.id   AF-A0A419H6L5-F1
#
_cell.length_a   1.000
_cell.length_b   1.000
_cell.length_c   1.000
_cell.angle_alpha   90.00
_cell.angle_beta   90.00
_cell.angle_gamma   90.00
#
_symmetry.space_group_name_H-M   'P 1'
#
loop_
_entity.id
_entity.type
_entity.pdbx_description
1 polymer ?
#
loop_
_entity_poly.entity_id
_entity_poly.type
_entity_poly.pdbx_seq_one_letter_code
_entity_poly.pdbx_strand_id
1 'polypeptide(L)'
;YDENSSMYDLLANKEAKGEWLEFGKNFFAEAATLGVKEQKNANGKITRVIDEFTPGMILTIDKMDGSNKIFKRLFAPGFSHTIRKEARSCESCHNNPLALGYGRGKLEYKIVDGKGTWKFTPKFPLMKEDNLPEDAWIGFLKEGKENSATREYARPFLVSEQKNILTVGSCLVCHKSDTPIMKAAILDFPKVIMLKSQKCVLPGW
;
A
#
# COMPACT_ATOMS: atom_id res chain seq x y z
N TYR A 1 -12.23 6.00 26.64
CA TYR A 1 -11.55 5.92 27.95
C TYR A 1 -12.63 5.77 28.99
N ASP A 2 -12.52 4.76 29.84
CA ASP A 2 -13.40 4.57 30.99
C ASP A 2 -12.63 4.94 32.25
N GLU A 3 -13.03 6.03 32.90
CA GLU A 3 -12.40 6.54 34.13
C GLU A 3 -12.70 5.68 35.37
N ASN A 4 -13.72 4.83 35.30
CA ASN A 4 -14.18 4.01 36.42
C ASN A 4 -13.64 2.58 36.41
N SER A 5 -12.99 2.18 35.31
CA SER A 5 -12.34 0.87 35.19
C SER A 5 -10.91 0.88 35.78
N SER A 6 -10.23 -0.27 35.77
CA SER A 6 -8.84 -0.45 36.18
C SER A 6 -8.06 -1.18 35.09
N MET A 7 -6.87 -0.69 34.75
CA MET A 7 -5.97 -1.31 33.78
C MET A 7 -4.59 -1.51 34.40
N TYR A 8 -3.89 -2.57 33.99
CA TYR A 8 -2.52 -2.78 34.42
C TYR A 8 -1.57 -1.85 33.66
N ASP A 9 -0.89 -0.97 34.39
CA ASP A 9 0.17 -0.13 33.86
C ASP A 9 1.45 -0.96 33.72
N LEU A 10 1.79 -1.33 32.48
CA LEU A 10 2.99 -2.11 32.17
C LEU A 10 4.30 -1.35 32.44
N LEU A 11 4.30 -0.01 32.41
CA LEU A 11 5.49 0.81 32.69
C LEU A 11 5.75 0.89 34.19
N ALA A 12 4.69 1.11 34.98
CA ALA A 12 4.78 1.18 36.44
C ALA A 12 4.67 -0.19 37.13
N ASN A 13 4.34 -1.24 36.36
CA ASN A 13 4.13 -2.61 36.82
C ASN A 13 3.14 -2.72 37.99
N LYS A 14 1.98 -2.04 37.88
CA LYS A 14 0.93 -2.02 38.91
C LYS A 14 -0.44 -1.76 38.28
N GLU A 15 -1.50 -2.07 39.02
CA GLU A 15 -2.85 -1.61 38.63
C GLU A 15 -2.95 -0.08 38.73
N ALA A 16 -3.59 0.52 37.74
CA ALA A 16 -3.88 1.94 37.65
C ALA A 16 -5.37 2.17 37.37
N LYS A 17 -5.89 3.30 37.87
CA LYS A 17 -7.27 3.69 37.63
C LYS A 17 -7.44 4.24 36.20
N GLY A 18 -8.52 3.81 35.57
CA GLY A 18 -8.92 4.17 34.22
C GLY A 18 -8.36 3.22 33.16
N GLU A 19 -9.14 3.00 32.11
CA GLU A 19 -8.85 2.03 31.06
C GLU A 19 -9.03 2.63 29.66
N TRP A 20 -8.10 2.30 28.76
CA TRP A 20 -8.31 2.50 27.33
C TRP A 20 -9.24 1.42 26.80
N LEU A 21 -10.45 1.81 26.40
CA LEU A 21 -11.39 0.91 25.74
C LEU A 21 -10.92 0.66 24.30
N GLU A 22 -10.46 -0.56 24.03
CA GLU A 22 -10.03 -1.00 22.71
C GLU A 22 -11.14 -1.82 22.03
N PHE A 23 -11.38 -1.55 20.75
CA PHE A 23 -12.34 -2.30 19.95
C PHE A 23 -11.63 -2.89 18.74
N GLY A 24 -11.59 -4.22 18.65
CA GLY A 24 -11.14 -4.93 17.47
C GLY A 24 -12.09 -4.71 16.30
N LYS A 25 -11.54 -4.46 15.12
CA LYS A 25 -12.28 -4.52 13.84
C LYS A 25 -11.99 -5.86 13.15
N ASN A 26 -12.07 -5.87 11.82
CA ASN A 26 -11.83 -7.05 11.00
C ASN A 26 -10.35 -7.45 11.00
N PHE A 27 -10.10 -8.76 11.07
CA PHE A 27 -8.78 -9.36 10.89
C PHE A 27 -8.76 -10.17 9.59
N PHE A 28 -7.75 -9.95 8.75
CA PHE A 28 -7.66 -10.58 7.45
C PHE A 28 -6.28 -11.22 7.26
N ALA A 29 -6.25 -12.51 6.95
CA ALA A 29 -5.03 -13.25 6.65
C ALA A 29 -4.75 -13.24 5.13
N GLU A 30 -4.30 -12.10 4.62
CA GLU A 30 -4.05 -11.88 3.20
C GLU A 30 -2.63 -11.35 2.93
N ALA A 31 -2.26 -11.22 1.66
CA ALA A 31 -1.00 -10.64 1.28
C ALA A 31 -0.88 -9.18 1.78
N ALA A 32 0.32 -8.83 2.24
CA ALA A 32 0.62 -7.49 2.72
C ALA A 32 0.61 -6.45 1.59
N THR A 33 0.45 -5.20 2.01
CA THR A 33 0.67 -4.02 1.16
C THR A 33 2.16 -3.89 0.85
N LEU A 34 2.53 -3.36 -0.31
CA LEU A 34 3.91 -3.10 -0.69
C LEU A 34 4.24 -1.60 -0.54
N GLY A 35 5.51 -1.32 -0.28
CA GLY A 35 6.03 0.04 -0.20
C GLY A 35 7.53 0.08 -0.45
N VAL A 36 8.13 1.25 -0.26
CA VAL A 36 9.56 1.48 -0.46
C VAL A 36 10.25 1.60 0.89
N LYS A 37 11.32 0.83 1.05
CA LYS A 37 12.28 0.95 2.15
C LYS A 37 13.60 1.47 1.60
N GLU A 38 14.07 2.57 2.16
CA GLU A 38 15.36 3.17 1.84
C GLU A 38 16.43 2.60 2.78
N GLN A 39 17.52 2.12 2.20
CA GLN A 39 18.64 1.55 2.94
C GLN A 39 19.91 2.29 2.59
N LYS A 40 20.70 2.65 3.58
CA LYS A 40 22.02 3.24 3.35
C LYS A 40 23.05 2.12 3.34
N ASN A 41 23.74 1.94 2.22
CA ASN A 41 24.81 0.95 2.14
C ASN A 41 26.10 1.42 2.85
N ALA A 42 27.09 0.55 2.96
CA ALA A 42 28.37 0.83 3.64
C ALA A 42 29.11 2.07 3.09
N ASN A 43 28.89 2.40 1.81
CA ASN A 43 29.51 3.55 1.14
C ASN A 43 28.64 4.82 1.24
N GLY A 44 27.56 4.79 2.03
CA GLY A 44 26.66 5.91 2.24
C GLY A 44 25.63 6.15 1.12
N LYS A 45 25.61 5.32 0.07
CA LYS A 45 24.63 5.40 -1.01
C LYS A 45 23.28 4.83 -0.57
N ILE A 46 22.22 5.57 -0.85
CA ILE A 46 20.85 5.13 -0.60
C ILE A 46 20.42 4.16 -1.71
N THR A 47 19.99 2.96 -1.32
CA THR A 47 19.30 2.00 -2.17
C THR A 47 17.84 1.94 -1.76
N ARG A 48 16.96 1.68 -2.73
CA ARG A 48 15.54 1.51 -2.51
C ARG A 48 15.18 0.06 -2.78
N VAL A 49 14.47 -0.55 -1.84
CA VAL A 49 13.95 -1.91 -1.98
C VAL A 49 12.43 -1.88 -1.81
N ILE A 50 11.74 -2.74 -2.56
CA ILE A 50 10.31 -2.96 -2.35
C ILE A 50 10.16 -3.96 -1.22
N ASP A 51 9.39 -3.63 -0.21
CA ASP A 51 9.19 -4.44 0.99
C ASP A 51 7.70 -4.55 1.32
N GLU A 52 7.37 -5.48 2.20
CA GLU A 52 6.01 -5.71 2.69
C GLU A 52 5.70 -4.84 3.91
N PHE A 53 4.46 -4.36 3.98
CA PHE A 53 3.96 -3.45 5.01
C PHE A 53 2.58 -3.90 5.47
N THR A 54 2.37 -3.85 6.78
CA THR A 54 1.07 -4.13 7.41
C THR A 54 0.54 -2.86 8.08
N PRO A 55 -0.79 -2.71 8.22
CA PRO A 55 -1.35 -1.69 9.08
C PRO A 55 -0.76 -1.84 10.48
N GLY A 56 0.06 -0.86 10.90
CA GLY A 56 0.69 -0.87 12.22
C GLY A 56 -0.22 -0.22 13.24
N MET A 57 -0.52 1.06 13.02
CA MET A 57 -1.35 1.88 13.89
C MET A 57 -2.26 2.77 13.03
N ILE A 58 -3.55 2.46 13.00
CA ILE A 58 -4.59 3.35 12.44
C ILE A 58 -5.46 3.78 13.62
N LEU A 59 -5.21 4.99 14.13
CA LEU A 59 -5.74 5.45 15.40
C LEU A 59 -6.32 6.86 15.30
N THR A 60 -7.40 7.06 16.06
CA THR A 60 -7.98 8.37 16.33
C THR A 60 -7.93 8.57 17.83
N ILE A 61 -7.18 9.57 18.28
CA ILE A 61 -7.03 9.90 19.70
C ILE A 61 -7.93 11.10 20.01
N ASP A 62 -8.90 10.88 20.88
CA ASP A 62 -9.66 11.96 21.50
C ASP A 62 -8.81 12.63 22.57
N LYS A 63 -8.72 13.96 22.54
CA LYS A 63 -7.98 14.72 23.55
C LYS A 63 -8.92 15.10 24.69
N MET A 64 -8.42 14.99 25.92
CA MET A 64 -9.20 15.30 27.14
C MET A 64 -9.65 16.76 27.22
N ASP A 65 -8.91 17.68 26.59
CA ASP A 65 -9.22 19.11 26.55
C ASP A 65 -10.34 19.47 25.55
N GLY A 66 -10.93 18.48 24.87
CA GLY A 66 -11.97 18.69 23.86
C GLY A 66 -11.47 19.31 22.54
N SER A 67 -10.15 19.47 22.37
CA SER A 67 -9.58 19.96 21.12
C SER A 67 -9.60 18.90 20.02
N ASN A 68 -9.21 19.28 18.80
CA ASN A 68 -9.30 18.43 17.62
C ASN A 68 -8.62 17.05 17.82
N LYS A 69 -9.34 16.01 17.42
CA LYS A 69 -8.87 14.62 17.43
C LYS A 69 -7.57 14.48 16.65
N ILE A 70 -6.67 13.63 17.12
CA ILE A 70 -5.44 13.28 16.39
C ILE A 70 -5.69 12.00 15.61
N PHE A 71 -5.66 12.09 14.27
CA PHE A 71 -5.68 10.93 13.41
C PHE A 71 -4.26 10.56 12.96
N LYS A 72 -3.89 9.29 13.09
CA LYS A 72 -2.65 8.72 12.55
C LYS A 72 -2.97 7.43 11.80
N ARG A 73 -2.44 7.33 10.58
CA ARG A 73 -2.44 6.12 9.76
C ARG A 73 -0.99 5.76 9.46
N LEU A 74 -0.48 4.77 10.19
CA LEU A 74 0.91 4.35 10.13
C LEU A 74 0.98 2.89 9.75
N PHE A 75 1.70 2.60 8.67
CA PHE A 75 2.05 1.23 8.28
C PHE A 75 3.44 0.89 8.78
N ALA A 76 3.64 -0.36 9.18
CA ALA A 76 4.91 -0.84 9.68
C ALA A 76 5.54 -1.79 8.65
N PRO A 77 6.86 -1.71 8.41
CA PRO A 77 7.55 -2.70 7.60
C PRO A 77 7.47 -4.07 8.27
N GLY A 78 7.11 -5.08 7.50
CA GLY A 78 7.19 -6.47 7.90
C GLY A 78 8.59 -7.04 7.73
N PHE A 79 8.79 -8.25 8.23
CA PHE A 79 9.92 -9.09 7.86
C PHE A 79 9.36 -10.34 7.19
N SER A 80 9.33 -10.32 5.87
CA SER A 80 8.68 -11.38 5.10
C SER A 80 9.71 -12.35 4.55
N HIS A 81 9.47 -13.63 4.78
CA HIS A 81 10.22 -14.72 4.17
C HIS A 81 9.26 -15.64 3.41
N THR A 82 9.70 -16.17 2.26
CA THR A 82 8.88 -17.12 1.52
C THR A 82 8.79 -18.44 2.30
N ILE A 83 7.57 -18.93 2.47
CA ILE A 83 7.29 -20.29 2.96
C ILE A 83 6.58 -21.12 1.88
N ARG A 84 6.41 -20.55 0.67
CA ARG A 84 5.67 -21.15 -0.44
C ARG A 84 6.64 -21.76 -1.44
N LYS A 85 6.21 -22.85 -2.08
CA LYS A 85 6.97 -23.52 -3.14
C LYS A 85 7.04 -22.71 -4.43
N GLU A 86 6.09 -21.81 -4.63
CA GLU A 86 5.92 -21.04 -5.85
C GLU A 86 5.98 -19.54 -5.56
N ALA A 87 6.53 -18.81 -6.53
CA ALA A 87 6.55 -17.36 -6.50
C ALA A 87 5.13 -16.79 -6.72
N ARG A 88 4.90 -15.58 -6.21
CA ARG A 88 3.68 -14.82 -6.46
C ARG A 88 3.56 -14.47 -7.94
N SER A 89 2.33 -14.42 -8.45
CA SER A 89 2.06 -13.97 -9.83
C SER A 89 2.35 -12.47 -9.97
N CYS A 90 2.70 -12.02 -11.18
CA CYS A 90 2.95 -10.60 -11.46
C CYS A 90 1.74 -9.74 -11.12
N GLU A 91 0.53 -10.20 -11.44
CA GLU A 91 -0.74 -9.53 -11.19
C GLU A 91 -0.97 -9.30 -9.69
N SER A 92 -0.50 -10.22 -8.84
CA SER A 92 -0.66 -10.10 -7.39
C SER A 92 0.11 -8.91 -6.78
N CYS A 93 1.07 -8.33 -7.51
CA CYS A 93 1.80 -7.12 -7.12
C CYS A 93 1.41 -5.93 -8.01
N HIS A 94 1.26 -6.13 -9.32
CA HIS A 94 1.04 -5.05 -10.29
C HIS A 94 -0.44 -4.66 -10.49
N ASN A 95 -1.37 -5.58 -10.24
CA ASN A 95 -2.81 -5.39 -10.50
C ASN A 95 -3.69 -5.56 -9.24
N ASN A 96 -3.07 -5.77 -8.07
CA ASN A 96 -3.81 -5.92 -6.82
C ASN A 96 -3.83 -4.58 -6.05
N PRO A 97 -5.00 -3.93 -5.87
CA PRO A 97 -5.07 -2.63 -5.19
C PRO A 97 -4.63 -2.68 -3.73
N LEU A 98 -4.81 -3.81 -3.04
CA LEU A 98 -4.32 -3.98 -1.68
C LEU A 98 -2.79 -3.98 -1.66
N ALA A 99 -2.15 -4.72 -2.58
CA ALA A 99 -0.70 -4.74 -2.71
C ALA A 99 -0.13 -3.35 -3.05
N LEU A 100 -0.85 -2.56 -3.83
CA LEU A 100 -0.45 -1.17 -4.16
C LEU A 100 -0.75 -0.16 -3.05
N GLY A 101 -1.42 -0.58 -1.97
CA GLY A 101 -1.75 0.27 -0.84
C GLY A 101 -3.01 1.12 -1.00
N TYR A 102 -3.81 0.90 -2.04
CA TYR A 102 -5.10 1.59 -2.24
C TYR A 102 -6.22 1.05 -1.34
N GLY A 103 -5.95 -0.04 -0.62
CA GLY A 103 -6.95 -0.80 0.13
C GLY A 103 -7.68 -1.82 -0.75
N ARG A 104 -8.58 -2.59 -0.14
CA ARG A 104 -9.36 -3.59 -0.89
C ARG A 104 -10.37 -2.91 -1.77
N GLY A 105 -10.59 -3.50 -2.94
CA GLY A 105 -11.54 -2.97 -3.92
C GLY A 105 -11.31 -3.56 -5.30
N LYS A 106 -11.93 -2.92 -6.29
CA LYS A 106 -11.82 -3.28 -7.70
C LYS A 106 -10.88 -2.30 -8.40
N LEU A 107 -9.78 -2.81 -8.94
CA LEU A 107 -8.86 -2.06 -9.80
C LEU A 107 -9.04 -2.54 -11.23
N GLU A 108 -9.49 -1.66 -12.12
CA GLU A 108 -9.86 -2.00 -13.49
C GLU A 108 -9.10 -1.14 -14.49
N TYR A 109 -8.48 -1.78 -15.47
CA TYR A 109 -7.97 -1.10 -16.64
C TYR A 109 -9.02 -1.11 -17.75
N LYS A 110 -9.34 0.05 -18.30
CA LYS A 110 -10.30 0.21 -19.39
C LYS A 110 -9.64 0.94 -20.56
N ILE A 111 -9.98 0.53 -21.76
CA ILE A 111 -9.61 1.21 -23.00
C ILE A 111 -10.90 1.82 -23.55
N VAL A 112 -10.95 3.15 -23.60
CA VAL A 112 -12.08 3.92 -24.15
C VAL A 112 -11.51 4.87 -25.19
N ASP A 113 -12.04 4.83 -26.41
CA ASP A 113 -11.59 5.68 -27.54
C ASP A 113 -10.08 5.65 -27.79
N GLY A 114 -9.48 4.45 -27.69
CA GLY A 114 -8.04 4.25 -27.89
C GLY A 114 -7.16 4.77 -26.73
N LYS A 115 -7.75 5.21 -25.61
CA LYS A 115 -7.04 5.68 -24.42
C LYS A 115 -7.22 4.70 -23.27
N GLY A 116 -6.09 4.28 -22.70
CA GLY A 116 -6.07 3.45 -21.51
C GLY A 116 -6.27 4.27 -20.25
N THR A 117 -7.11 3.80 -19.33
CA THR A 117 -7.33 4.44 -18.03
C THR A 117 -7.56 3.42 -16.94
N TRP A 118 -6.92 3.64 -15.79
CA TRP A 118 -7.17 2.86 -14.59
C TRP A 118 -8.29 3.49 -13.76
N LYS A 119 -9.18 2.65 -13.23
CA LYS A 119 -10.20 3.04 -12.27
C LYS A 119 -10.09 2.16 -11.03
N PHE A 120 -10.03 2.80 -9.86
CA PHE A 120 -10.16 2.12 -8.58
C PHE A 120 -11.51 2.41 -7.94
N THR A 121 -12.18 1.37 -7.45
CA THR A 121 -13.41 1.46 -6.66
C THR A 121 -13.18 0.74 -5.32
N PRO A 122 -13.16 1.46 -4.19
CA PRO A 122 -12.86 0.86 -2.89
C PRO A 122 -14.01 -0.02 -2.40
N LYS A 123 -13.66 -1.07 -1.65
CA LYS A 123 -14.62 -1.94 -0.95
C LYS A 123 -15.08 -1.34 0.38
N PHE A 124 -14.16 -0.65 1.07
CA PHE A 124 -14.44 -0.01 2.35
C PHE A 124 -14.81 1.46 2.19
N PRO A 125 -15.61 2.03 3.13
CA PRO A 125 -15.90 3.45 3.16
C PRO A 125 -14.64 4.31 3.26
N LEU A 126 -14.77 5.55 2.78
CA LEU A 126 -13.74 6.56 2.96
C LEU A 126 -13.81 7.12 4.38
N MET A 127 -12.67 7.15 5.06
CA MET A 127 -12.50 7.78 6.37
C MET A 127 -12.61 9.30 6.23
N LYS A 128 -13.26 9.96 7.19
CA LYS A 128 -13.48 11.42 7.14
C LYS A 128 -12.19 12.21 7.34
N GLU A 129 -11.22 11.60 8.02
CA GLU A 129 -9.96 12.21 8.48
C GLU A 129 -8.96 12.42 7.33
N ASP A 130 -8.96 11.54 6.33
CA ASP A 130 -8.01 11.58 5.22
C ASP A 130 -8.61 11.27 3.85
N ASN A 131 -9.91 10.96 3.77
CA ASN A 131 -10.60 10.61 2.54
C ASN A 131 -9.99 9.39 1.82
N LEU A 132 -9.37 8.49 2.58
CA LEU A 132 -8.87 7.19 2.11
C LEU A 132 -9.80 6.06 2.57
N PRO A 133 -9.88 4.95 1.82
CA PRO A 133 -10.54 3.74 2.32
C PRO A 133 -9.97 3.32 3.68
N GLU A 134 -10.82 2.75 4.55
CA GLU A 134 -10.41 2.38 5.91
C GLU A 134 -9.10 1.56 5.95
N ASP A 135 -8.91 0.65 5.00
CA ASP A 135 -7.77 -0.27 4.91
C ASP A 135 -6.67 0.16 3.91
N ALA A 136 -6.77 1.37 3.35
CA ALA A 136 -5.74 1.90 2.46
C ALA A 136 -4.54 2.43 3.24
N TRP A 137 -3.37 2.42 2.61
CA TRP A 137 -2.21 3.18 3.04
C TRP A 137 -2.10 4.51 2.28
N ILE A 138 -2.41 4.48 0.98
CA ILE A 138 -2.33 5.61 0.07
C ILE A 138 -3.54 5.72 -0.84
N GLY A 139 -3.75 6.91 -1.39
CA GLY A 139 -4.78 7.14 -2.39
C GLY A 139 -4.36 6.65 -3.77
N PHE A 140 -5.33 6.16 -4.54
CA PHE A 140 -5.14 5.80 -5.95
C PHE A 140 -4.68 7.00 -6.77
N LEU A 141 -3.46 6.94 -7.32
CA LEU A 141 -2.82 8.01 -8.10
C LEU A 141 -2.82 9.37 -7.39
N LYS A 142 -2.65 9.35 -6.06
CA LYS A 142 -2.54 10.54 -5.22
C LYS A 142 -1.23 10.51 -4.45
N GLU A 143 -0.68 11.70 -4.21
CA GLU A 143 0.44 11.86 -3.31
C GLU A 143 0.03 11.47 -1.88
N GLY A 144 0.93 10.77 -1.19
CA GLY A 144 0.78 10.48 0.22
C GLY A 144 0.97 11.75 1.07
N LYS A 145 0.38 11.77 2.27
CA LYS A 145 0.78 12.74 3.31
C LYS A 145 2.15 12.36 3.86
N GLU A 146 2.91 13.34 4.36
CA GLU A 146 4.22 13.09 4.96
C GLU A 146 4.12 12.14 6.17
N ASN A 147 5.04 11.16 6.19
CA ASN A 147 5.28 10.17 7.23
C ASN A 147 4.08 9.30 7.66
N SER A 148 3.55 8.50 6.72
CA SER A 148 2.53 7.47 6.96
C SER A 148 3.12 6.10 7.32
N ALA A 149 4.38 6.05 7.78
CA ALA A 149 5.06 4.83 8.20
C ALA A 149 5.54 4.95 9.65
N THR A 150 5.72 3.82 10.33
CA THR A 150 6.30 3.78 11.69
C THR A 150 7.81 3.94 11.72
N ARG A 151 8.46 4.05 10.55
CA ARG A 151 9.91 4.17 10.37
C ARG A 151 10.21 5.23 9.31
N GLU A 152 11.14 6.13 9.60
CA GLU A 152 11.49 7.26 8.71
C GLU A 152 12.08 6.82 7.37
N TYR A 153 12.72 5.64 7.34
CA TYR A 153 13.28 5.06 6.12
C TYR A 153 12.23 4.35 5.23
N ALA A 154 10.95 4.38 5.62
CA ALA A 154 9.89 3.67 4.93
C ALA A 154 8.79 4.63 4.47
N ARG A 155 8.24 4.36 3.29
CA ARG A 155 7.16 5.16 2.71
C ARG A 155 6.32 4.33 1.75
N PRO A 156 5.08 4.75 1.47
CA PRO A 156 4.33 4.19 0.37
C PRO A 156 4.91 4.63 -1.00
N PHE A 157 4.33 4.10 -2.07
CA PHE A 157 4.71 4.47 -3.44
C PHE A 157 4.35 5.93 -3.77
N LEU A 158 5.29 6.62 -4.41
CA LEU A 158 5.05 7.93 -5.04
C LEU A 158 4.13 7.79 -6.24
N VAL A 159 3.49 8.88 -6.69
CA VAL A 159 2.62 8.84 -7.89
C VAL A 159 3.39 8.37 -9.13
N SER A 160 4.66 8.75 -9.29
CA SER A 160 5.51 8.27 -10.39
C SER A 160 5.76 6.77 -10.34
N GLU A 161 5.96 6.21 -9.15
CA GLU A 161 6.14 4.77 -8.93
C GLU A 161 4.82 4.02 -9.16
N GLN A 162 3.70 4.56 -8.66
CA GLN A 162 2.36 4.03 -8.93
C GLN A 162 2.08 3.97 -10.43
N LYS A 163 2.35 5.06 -11.18
CA LYS A 163 2.22 5.11 -12.63
C LYS A 163 3.07 4.02 -13.29
N ASN A 164 4.35 3.90 -12.93
CA ASN A 164 5.24 2.87 -13.48
C ASN A 164 4.73 1.43 -13.22
N ILE A 165 4.27 1.15 -12.01
CA ILE A 165 3.74 -0.16 -11.64
C ILE A 165 2.48 -0.48 -12.45
N LEU A 166 1.57 0.49 -12.58
CA LEU A 166 0.32 0.39 -13.34
C LEU A 166 0.54 0.36 -14.87
N THR A 167 1.64 0.92 -15.39
CA THR A 167 2.07 0.74 -16.79
C THR A 167 2.32 -0.73 -17.05
N VAL A 168 3.13 -1.39 -16.22
CA VAL A 168 3.39 -2.84 -16.34
C VAL A 168 2.11 -3.63 -16.09
N GLY A 169 1.31 -3.20 -15.11
CA GLY A 169 0.01 -3.78 -14.82
C GLY A 169 -0.93 -3.84 -16.03
N SER A 170 -0.89 -2.81 -16.89
CA SER A 170 -1.72 -2.76 -18.09
C SER A 170 -1.35 -3.84 -19.12
N CYS A 171 -0.07 -4.19 -19.20
CA CYS A 171 0.40 -5.30 -20.04
C CYS A 171 -0.20 -6.62 -19.56
N LEU A 172 -0.29 -6.82 -18.25
CA LEU A 172 -0.79 -8.05 -17.62
C LEU A 172 -2.30 -8.26 -17.80
N VAL A 173 -3.04 -7.25 -18.27
CA VAL A 173 -4.45 -7.39 -18.65
C VAL A 173 -4.60 -8.19 -19.95
N CYS A 174 -3.60 -8.11 -20.84
CA CYS A 174 -3.61 -8.76 -22.15
C CYS A 174 -2.60 -9.92 -22.27
N HIS A 175 -1.49 -9.86 -21.52
CA HIS A 175 -0.41 -10.83 -21.57
C HIS A 175 -0.30 -11.60 -20.26
N LYS A 176 -0.23 -12.93 -20.36
CA LYS A 176 0.16 -13.76 -19.21
C LYS A 176 1.61 -13.49 -18.82
N SER A 177 1.90 -13.62 -17.53
CA SER A 177 3.21 -13.36 -16.91
C SER A 177 4.38 -14.16 -17.51
N ASP A 178 4.12 -15.35 -18.05
CA ASP A 178 5.12 -16.28 -18.58
C ASP A 178 5.38 -16.13 -20.09
N THR A 179 4.68 -15.21 -20.74
CA THR A 179 4.83 -14.95 -22.18
C THR A 179 6.21 -14.38 -22.52
N PRO A 180 6.72 -14.60 -23.77
CA PRO A 180 8.01 -14.06 -24.19
C PRO A 180 8.12 -12.54 -24.04
N ILE A 181 7.03 -11.81 -24.29
CA ILE A 181 6.98 -10.35 -24.15
C ILE A 181 7.19 -9.94 -22.68
N MET A 182 6.53 -10.62 -21.74
CA MET A 182 6.68 -10.31 -20.31
C MET A 182 8.06 -10.71 -19.76
N LYS A 183 8.65 -11.80 -20.29
CA LYS A 183 10.05 -12.15 -19.97
C LYS A 183 11.03 -11.10 -20.51
N ALA A 184 10.82 -10.59 -21.72
CA ALA A 184 11.62 -9.50 -22.27
C ALA A 184 11.46 -8.19 -21.50
N ALA A 185 10.25 -7.91 -20.97
CA ALA A 185 9.96 -6.73 -20.17
C ALA A 185 10.78 -6.68 -18.86
N ILE A 186 11.12 -7.83 -18.28
CA ILE A 186 11.99 -7.92 -17.09
C ILE A 186 13.44 -7.51 -17.44
N LEU A 187 13.88 -7.80 -18.66
CA LEU A 187 15.24 -7.49 -19.13
C LEU A 187 15.39 -6.04 -19.59
N ASP A 188 14.46 -5.56 -20.41
CA ASP A 188 14.49 -4.22 -21.01
C ASP A 188 13.07 -3.72 -21.32
N PHE A 189 12.42 -3.17 -20.30
CA PHE A 189 11.07 -2.62 -20.43
C PHE A 189 10.96 -1.47 -21.45
N PRO A 190 11.88 -0.47 -21.46
CA PRO A 190 11.85 0.60 -22.47
C PRO A 190 11.84 0.07 -23.91
N LYS A 191 12.65 -0.94 -24.22
CA LYS A 191 12.68 -1.56 -25.55
C LYS A 191 11.36 -2.25 -25.90
N VAL A 192 10.74 -2.95 -24.96
CA VAL A 192 9.43 -3.58 -25.18
C VAL A 192 8.36 -2.53 -25.51
N ILE A 193 8.38 -1.39 -24.81
CA ILE A 193 7.43 -0.29 -25.05
C ILE A 193 7.66 0.36 -26.42
N MET A 194 8.92 0.50 -26.85
CA MET A 194 9.26 1.02 -28.18
C MET A 194 8.73 0.11 -29.30
N LEU A 195 8.79 -1.20 -29.11
CA LEU A 195 8.40 -2.22 -30.10
C LEU A 195 6.92 -2.62 -30.03
N LYS A 196 6.10 -1.93 -29.22
CA LYS A 196 4.69 -2.28 -29.05
C LYS A 196 3.90 -2.14 -30.35
N SER A 197 2.95 -3.05 -30.56
CA SER A 197 2.00 -2.93 -31.68
C SER A 197 0.97 -1.83 -31.45
N GLN A 198 0.28 -1.40 -32.51
CA GLN A 198 -0.82 -0.44 -32.43
C GLN A 198 -2.01 -0.94 -31.59
N LYS A 199 -2.13 -2.26 -31.37
CA LYS A 199 -3.15 -2.85 -30.50
C LYS A 199 -2.82 -2.68 -29.01
N CYS A 200 -1.57 -2.39 -28.67
CA CYS A 200 -1.13 -2.20 -27.30
C CYS A 200 -1.41 -0.76 -26.87
N VAL A 201 -2.53 -0.56 -26.18
CA VAL A 201 -2.91 0.72 -25.60
C VAL A 201 -2.37 0.77 -24.17
N LEU A 202 -1.45 1.69 -23.92
CA LEU A 202 -0.92 1.99 -22.58
C LEU A 202 -1.81 3.03 -21.89
N PRO A 203 -1.79 3.09 -20.54
CA PRO A 203 -2.57 4.09 -19.85
C PRO A 203 -2.04 5.51 -20.13
N GLY A 204 -2.95 6.47 -20.28
CA GLY A 204 -2.62 7.88 -20.52
C GLY A 204 -2.49 8.62 -19.19
N TRP A 205 -1.34 9.22 -18.93
CA TRP A 205 -1.04 9.96 -17.69
C TRP A 205 -0.05 11.09 -17.91
#